data_AF-A0A8X7U0P3-F1
#
_entry.id   AF-A0A8X7U0P3-F1
#
_cell.length_a   1.000
_cell.length_b   1.000
_cell.length_c   1.000
_cell.angle_alpha   90.00
_cell.angle_beta   90.00
_cell.angle_gamma   90.00
#
_symmetry.space_group_name_H-M   'P 1'
#
loop_
_entity.id
_entity.type
_entity.pdbx_description
1 polymer ?
#
loop_
_entity_poly.entity_id
_entity_poly.type
_entity_poly.pdbx_seq_one_letter_code
_entity_poly.pdbx_strand_id
1 'polypeptide(L)'
;MAVFNIETQIWKPEKKLPDTMWGHEWTGECVVMAGKMYTRDPIKSIVYVYDPKENKWETDKMLNIFDWENASVVDDVLYYYDALWKMMRAYNPRERNW
;
A
#
# COMPACT_ATOMS: atom_id res chain seq x y z
N MET A 1 -7.09 6.62 -10.01
CA MET A 1 -5.67 6.32 -10.29
C MET A 1 -5.45 6.38 -11.80
N ALA A 2 -4.22 6.42 -12.30
CA ALA A 2 -3.94 6.26 -13.72
C ALA A 2 -2.87 5.17 -13.88
N VAL A 3 -3.05 4.29 -14.86
CA VAL A 3 -2.07 3.26 -15.18
C VAL A 3 -1.48 3.54 -16.55
N PHE A 4 -0.15 3.58 -16.60
CA PHE A 4 0.58 3.77 -17.83
C PHE A 4 0.72 2.44 -18.57
N ASN A 5 0.18 2.36 -19.78
CA ASN A 5 0.37 1.20 -20.64
C ASN A 5 1.65 1.39 -21.47
N ILE A 6 2.61 0.48 -21.30
CA ILE A 6 3.93 0.56 -21.96
C ILE A 6 3.86 0.30 -23.48
N GLU A 7 2.90 -0.50 -23.94
CA GLU A 7 2.75 -0.87 -25.35
C GLU A 7 2.18 0.30 -26.16
N THR A 8 1.14 0.95 -25.63
CA THR A 8 0.45 2.06 -26.28
C THR A 8 1.00 3.43 -25.88
N GLN A 9 1.85 3.49 -24.86
CA GLN A 9 2.40 4.73 -24.26
C GLN A 9 1.32 5.73 -23.82
N ILE A 10 0.22 5.24 -23.26
CA ILE A 10 -0.94 6.06 -22.88
C ILE A 10 -1.30 5.80 -21.41
N TRP A 11 -1.61 6.89 -20.69
CA TRP A 11 -2.23 6.83 -19.38
C TRP A 11 -3.72 6.49 -19.52
N LYS A 12 -4.12 5.34 -18.98
CA LYS A 12 -5.52 4.96 -18.87
C LYS A 12 -6.03 5.38 -17.49
N PRO A 13 -7.17 6.10 -17.40
CA PRO A 13 -7.80 6.35 -16.12
C PRO A 13 -8.29 5.01 -15.57
N GLU A 14 -7.77 4.59 -14.42
CA GLU A 14 -8.17 3.36 -13.77
C GLU A 14 -8.78 3.66 -12.40
N LYS A 15 -10.09 3.39 -12.31
CA LYS A 15 -11.06 3.58 -11.19
C LYS A 15 -10.89 4.81 -10.27
N LYS A 16 -12.02 5.19 -9.68
CA LYS A 16 -12.02 6.17 -8.57
C LYS A 16 -11.34 5.53 -7.37
N LEU A 17 -10.52 6.32 -6.66
CA LEU A 17 -9.99 5.93 -5.35
C LEU A 17 -11.16 5.62 -4.42
N PRO A 18 -10.99 4.76 -3.39
CA PRO A 18 -12.02 4.55 -2.39
C PRO A 18 -12.51 5.89 -1.82
N ASP A 19 -13.82 6.09 -1.66
CA ASP A 19 -14.38 7.36 -1.14
C ASP A 19 -13.87 7.70 0.27
N THR A 20 -13.37 6.69 1.00
CA THR A 20 -12.80 6.85 2.33
C THR A 20 -11.36 7.35 2.33
N MET A 21 -10.68 7.27 1.18
CA MET A 21 -9.30 7.68 0.98
C MET A 21 -9.27 9.20 0.79
N TRP A 22 -9.11 9.92 1.90
CA TRP A 22 -9.27 11.37 1.95
C TRP A 22 -8.00 12.13 1.58
N GLY A 23 -6.84 11.45 1.65
CA GLY A 23 -5.56 11.91 1.12
C GLY A 23 -5.57 11.93 -0.41
N HIS A 24 -6.44 12.74 -1.03
CA HIS A 24 -6.62 12.81 -2.48
C HIS A 24 -5.38 13.30 -3.25
N GLU A 25 -4.40 13.87 -2.53
CA GLU A 25 -3.23 14.50 -3.15
C GLU A 25 -1.91 13.77 -2.82
N TRP A 26 -1.83 13.03 -1.70
CA TRP A 26 -0.58 12.43 -1.21
C TRP A 26 -0.86 11.11 -0.48
N THR A 27 -0.74 9.98 -1.18
CA THR A 27 -0.45 8.72 -0.48
C THR A 27 1.01 8.75 -0.11
N GLY A 28 1.32 8.97 1.17
CA GLY A 28 2.70 9.15 1.62
C GLY A 28 3.58 7.92 1.38
N GLU A 29 2.98 6.74 1.42
CA GLU A 29 3.67 5.47 1.28
C GLU A 29 2.93 4.53 0.32
N CYS A 30 3.67 3.92 -0.60
CA CYS A 30 3.15 2.96 -1.55
C CYS A 30 4.19 1.86 -1.78
N VAL A 31 3.78 0.60 -1.58
CA VAL A 31 4.63 -0.56 -1.84
C VAL A 31 3.86 -1.62 -2.61
N VAL A 32 4.59 -2.47 -3.34
CA VAL A 32 4.02 -3.62 -4.03
C VAL A 32 4.59 -4.87 -3.40
N MET A 33 3.71 -5.74 -2.90
CA MET A 33 4.06 -7.05 -2.34
C MET A 33 2.99 -8.08 -2.66
N ALA A 34 3.40 -9.33 -2.90
CA ALA A 34 2.50 -10.43 -3.26
C ALA A 34 1.57 -10.11 -4.45
N GLY A 35 2.04 -9.30 -5.40
CA GLY A 35 1.30 -8.89 -6.60
C GLY A 35 0.15 -7.89 -6.36
N LYS A 36 0.08 -7.29 -5.17
CA LYS A 36 -0.89 -6.25 -4.81
C LYS A 36 -0.18 -4.95 -4.44
N MET A 37 -0.85 -3.83 -4.68
CA MET A 37 -0.34 -2.51 -4.29
C MET A 37 -0.94 -2.11 -2.95
N TYR A 38 -0.10 -1.76 -2.00
CA TYR A 38 -0.47 -1.32 -0.66
C TYR A 38 -0.14 0.15 -0.53
N THR A 39 -1.08 0.93 -0.03
CA THR A 39 -0.89 2.35 0.14
C THR A 39 -1.57 2.82 1.41
N ARG A 40 -0.98 3.81 2.07
CA ARG A 40 -1.47 4.31 3.34
C ARG A 40 -2.00 5.73 3.19
N ASP A 41 -3.18 5.98 3.75
CA ASP A 41 -3.68 7.33 3.97
C ASP A 41 -2.98 7.92 5.21
N PRO A 42 -2.15 8.98 5.04
CA PRO A 42 -1.38 9.56 6.13
C PRO A 42 -2.25 10.28 7.17
N ILE A 43 -3.47 10.69 6.82
CA ILE A 43 -4.37 11.43 7.72
C ILE A 43 -5.14 10.47 8.62
N LYS A 44 -5.62 9.37 8.03
CA LYS A 44 -6.49 8.43 8.73
C LYS A 44 -5.75 7.25 9.31
N SER A 45 -4.48 7.06 8.94
CA SER A 45 -3.74 5.82 9.18
C SER A 45 -4.62 4.65 8.76
N ILE A 46 -4.99 4.60 7.48
CA ILE A 46 -5.71 3.45 6.89
C ILE A 46 -4.86 2.90 5.76
N VAL A 47 -4.56 1.61 5.82
CA VAL A 47 -3.95 0.87 4.72
C VAL A 47 -5.04 0.42 3.75
N TYR A 48 -4.89 0.83 2.50
CA TYR A 48 -5.65 0.39 1.35
C TYR A 48 -4.81 -0.57 0.51
N VAL A 49 -5.45 -1.63 0.03
CA VAL A 49 -4.82 -2.65 -0.81
C VAL A 49 -5.57 -2.72 -2.12
N TYR A 50 -4.85 -2.53 -3.22
CA TYR A 50 -5.37 -2.69 -4.56
C TYR A 50 -4.93 -4.03 -5.14
N ASP A 51 -5.90 -4.84 -5.53
CA ASP A 51 -5.68 -6.05 -6.32
C ASP A 51 -5.91 -5.72 -7.81
N PRO A 52 -4.84 -5.69 -8.63
CA PRO A 52 -4.97 -5.39 -10.06
C PRO A 52 -5.68 -6.50 -10.85
N LYS A 53 -5.66 -7.76 -10.37
CA LYS A 53 -6.33 -8.88 -11.05
C LYS A 53 -7.83 -8.82 -10.86
N GLU A 54 -8.27 -8.52 -9.63
CA GLU A 54 -9.69 -8.37 -9.30
C GLU A 54 -10.21 -6.94 -9.52
N ASN A 55 -9.31 -6.01 -9.86
CA ASN A 55 -9.59 -4.58 -10.00
C ASN A 55 -10.42 -4.03 -8.83
N LYS A 56 -10.01 -4.36 -7.60
CA LYS A 56 -10.73 -4.01 -6.36
C LYS A 56 -9.80 -3.41 -5.32
N TRP A 57 -10.38 -2.57 -4.48
CA TRP A 57 -9.74 -2.02 -3.29
C TRP A 57 -10.28 -2.70 -2.04
N GLU A 58 -9.40 -3.05 -1.12
CA GLU A 58 -9.71 -3.57 0.22
C GLU A 58 -8.89 -2.81 1.28
N THR A 59 -9.09 -3.14 2.56
CA THR A 59 -8.29 -2.57 3.66
C THR A 59 -7.58 -3.69 4.41
N ASP A 60 -6.37 -3.40 4.91
CA ASP A 60 -5.59 -4.34 5.71
C ASP A 60 -5.45 -3.82 7.14
N LYS A 61 -6.30 -4.32 8.03
CA LYS A 61 -6.31 -3.90 9.44
C LYS A 61 -5.06 -4.30 10.20
N MET A 62 -4.39 -5.41 9.82
CA MET A 62 -3.18 -5.85 10.53
C MET A 62 -2.02 -4.95 10.17
N LEU A 63 -1.80 -4.72 8.87
CA LEU A 63 -0.76 -3.80 8.40
C LEU A 63 -1.01 -2.36 8.92
N ASN A 64 -2.25 -2.05 9.29
CA ASN A 64 -2.62 -0.75 9.85
C ASN A 64 -2.30 -0.56 11.34
N ILE A 65 -1.83 -1.59 12.05
CA ILE A 65 -1.51 -1.49 13.49
C ILE A 65 -0.32 -0.55 13.73
N PHE A 66 0.62 -0.52 12.80
CA PHE A 66 1.79 0.34 12.90
C PHE A 66 1.80 1.41 11.81
N ASP A 67 2.35 2.55 12.19
CA ASP A 67 2.57 3.71 11.33
C ASP A 67 3.90 3.52 10.58
N TRP A 68 3.87 2.67 9.55
CA TRP A 68 5.06 2.39 8.74
C TRP A 68 5.30 3.51 7.73
N GLU A 69 6.55 3.94 7.65
CA GLU A 69 7.07 4.98 6.77
C GLU A 69 8.44 4.55 6.23
N ASN A 70 8.80 5.03 5.03
CA ASN A 70 10.02 4.68 4.33
C ASN A 70 10.23 3.15 4.23
N ALA A 71 9.14 2.41 4.00
CA ALA A 71 9.17 0.96 4.00
C ALA A 71 9.76 0.41 2.69
N SER A 72 10.36 -0.78 2.76
CA SER A 72 10.91 -1.50 1.61
C SER A 72 10.38 -2.92 1.57
N VAL A 73 10.16 -3.45 0.37
CA VAL A 73 9.72 -4.83 0.19
C VAL A 73 10.87 -5.69 -0.32
N VAL A 74 11.11 -6.81 0.35
CA VAL A 74 12.07 -7.85 -0.06
C VAL A 74 11.36 -9.20 0.05
N ASP A 75 11.37 -9.99 -1.03
CA ASP A 75 10.72 -11.32 -1.09
C ASP A 75 9.25 -11.33 -0.61
N ASP A 76 8.45 -10.37 -1.09
CA ASP A 76 7.06 -10.14 -0.68
C ASP A 76 6.85 -9.77 0.80
N VAL A 77 7.91 -9.47 1.56
CA VAL A 77 7.84 -9.04 2.97
C VAL A 77 8.16 -7.55 3.06
N LEU A 78 7.28 -6.80 3.74
CA LEU A 78 7.50 -5.37 3.99
C LEU A 78 8.36 -5.19 5.23
N TYR A 79 9.46 -4.46 5.10
CA TYR A 79 10.33 -4.06 6.19
C TYR A 79 10.26 -2.56 6.40
N TYR A 80 10.21 -2.13 7.65
CA TYR A 80 10.40 -0.74 8.01
C TYR A 80 11.04 -0.62 9.39
N TYR A 81 11.77 0.48 9.61
CA TYR A 81 12.39 0.76 10.89
C TYR A 81 11.42 1.55 11.77
N ASP A 82 10.98 0.93 12.86
CA ASP A 82 10.15 1.57 13.87
C ASP A 82 11.02 2.43 14.78
N ALA A 83 11.04 3.74 14.53
CA ALA A 83 11.85 4.69 15.28
C ALA A 83 11.42 4.83 16.75
N LEU A 84 10.13 4.62 17.06
CA LEU A 84 9.60 4.68 18.42
C LEU A 84 10.15 3.54 19.27
N TRP A 85 10.20 2.34 18.70
CA TRP A 85 10.67 1.13 19.37
C TRP A 85 12.14 0.77 19.06
N LYS A 86 12.80 1.55 18.19
CA LYS A 86 14.18 1.37 17.74
C LYS A 86 14.47 -0.03 17.21
N MET A 87 13.57 -0.58 16.39
CA MET A 87 13.72 -1.93 15.85
C MET A 87 13.19 -2.05 14.42
N MET A 88 13.69 -3.05 13.71
CA MET A 88 13.16 -3.41 12.40
C MET A 88 11.90 -4.26 12.57
N ARG A 89 10.85 -3.94 11.84
CA ARG A 89 9.65 -4.77 11.73
C ARG A 89 9.54 -5.37 10.34
N ALA A 90 8.85 -6.50 10.25
CA ALA A 90 8.62 -7.22 9.02
C ALA A 90 7.15 -7.62 8.92
N TYR A 91 6.45 -7.29 7.84
CA TYR A 91 5.08 -7.72 7.62
C TYR A 91 5.01 -8.74 6.50
N ASN A 92 4.45 -9.90 6.81
CA ASN A 92 4.17 -10.95 5.84
C ASN A 92 2.70 -10.85 5.39
N PRO A 93 2.42 -10.44 4.14
CA PRO A 93 1.06 -10.29 3.63
C PRO A 93 0.32 -11.63 3.45
N ARG A 94 1.04 -12.75 3.35
CA ARG A 94 0.42 -14.09 3.23
C ARG A 94 -0.17 -14.56 4.55
N GLU A 95 0.53 -14.28 5.64
CA GLU A 95 0.11 -14.61 7.01
C GLU A 95 -0.72 -13.49 7.64
N ARG A 96 -0.70 -12.30 7.03
CA ARG A 96 -1.25 -11.06 7.59
C ARG A 96 -0.76 -10.83 9.01
N ASN A 97 0.56 -10.83 9.18
CA ASN A 97 1.21 -10.69 10.48
C ASN A 97 2.51 -9.86 10.40
N TRP A 98 2.81 -9.15 11.49
CA TRP A 98 4.04 -8.38 11.73
C TRP A 98 5.13 -9.18 12.46
#